data_AF-A0A9E2RF01-F1
#
_entry.id   AF-A0A9E2RF01-F1
#
_cell.length_a   1.000
_cell.length_b   1.000
_cell.length_c   1.000
_cell.angle_alpha   90.00
_cell.angle_beta   90.00
_cell.angle_gamma   90.00
#
_symmetry.space_group_name_H-M   'P 1'
#
loop_
_entity.id
_entity.type
_entity.pdbx_description
1 polymer ?
#
loop_
_entity_poly.entity_id
_entity_poly.type
_entity_poly.pdbx_seq_one_letter_code
_entity_poly.pdbx_strand_id
1 'polypeptide(L)'
;MSRGQFGLLVVVTFVGSIIGGALSGWWLGPSPVRAQKTNGVNAEEFLLLDTSGKARAGLGLDKNGEVGLVLTSRDGSRKLALSPDDRFAVKLSDQNGRVLWSAP
;
A
#
# COMPACT_ATOMS: atom_id res chain seq x y z
N MET A 1 9.67 -62.27 7.25
CA MET A 1 9.10 -61.21 8.12
C MET A 1 7.82 -61.75 8.73
N SER A 2 7.70 -61.76 10.06
CA SER A 2 6.45 -62.21 10.71
C SER A 2 5.40 -61.10 10.66
N ARG A 3 4.10 -61.46 10.71
CA ARG A 3 2.98 -60.50 10.71
C ARG A 3 3.11 -59.45 11.81
N GLY A 4 3.67 -59.81 12.97
CA GLY A 4 3.94 -58.88 14.07
C GLY A 4 5.06 -57.87 13.79
N GLN A 5 6.13 -58.29 13.10
CA GLN A 5 7.22 -57.39 12.71
C GLN A 5 6.76 -56.36 11.67
N PHE A 6 5.88 -56.76 10.74
CA PHE A 6 5.31 -55.85 9.75
C PHE A 6 4.38 -54.82 10.41
N GLY A 7 3.49 -55.25 11.31
CA GLY A 7 2.62 -54.34 12.07
C GLY A 7 3.41 -53.32 12.90
N LEU A 8 4.49 -53.77 13.56
CA LEU A 8 5.39 -52.89 14.31
C LEU A 8 6.02 -51.80 13.41
N LEU A 9 6.48 -52.19 12.21
CA LEU A 9 7.14 -51.29 11.28
C LEU A 9 6.18 -50.20 10.77
N VAL A 10 4.93 -50.55 10.48
CA VAL A 10 3.88 -49.60 10.07
C VAL A 10 3.57 -48.59 11.19
N VAL A 11 3.50 -49.03 12.45
CA VAL A 11 3.25 -48.13 13.57
C VAL A 11 4.41 -47.14 13.76
N VAL A 12 5.66 -47.62 13.66
CA VAL A 12 6.84 -46.76 13.82
C VAL A 12 6.94 -45.69 12.74
N THR A 13 6.69 -46.05 11.47
CA THR A 13 6.73 -45.08 10.36
C THR A 13 5.58 -44.07 10.43
N PHE A 14 4.40 -44.50 10.87
CA PHE A 14 3.25 -43.62 11.04
C PHE A 14 3.48 -42.59 12.15
N VAL A 15 3.93 -43.04 13.32
CA VAL A 15 4.23 -42.16 14.46
C VAL A 15 5.39 -41.22 14.14
N GLY A 16 6.45 -41.72 13.50
CA GLY A 16 7.59 -40.91 13.07
C GLY A 16 7.20 -39.79 12.10
N SER A 17 6.25 -40.06 11.19
CA SER A 17 5.77 -39.07 10.22
C SER A 17 4.96 -37.95 10.87
N ILE A 18 4.13 -38.27 11.87
CA ILE A 18 3.35 -37.26 12.60
C ILE A 18 4.28 -36.37 13.43
N ILE A 19 5.25 -36.97 14.14
CA ILE A 19 6.20 -36.22 14.97
C ILE A 19 7.12 -35.36 14.09
N GLY A 20 7.64 -35.91 12.99
CA GLY A 20 8.47 -35.16 12.04
C GLY A 20 7.71 -34.01 11.38
N GLY A 21 6.45 -34.22 11.00
CA GLY A 21 5.58 -33.18 10.47
C GLY A 21 5.34 -32.05 11.47
N ALA A 22 5.02 -32.39 12.72
CA ALA A 22 4.76 -31.41 13.79
C ALA A 22 6.00 -30.57 14.12
N LEU A 23 7.19 -31.20 14.19
CA LEU A 23 8.43 -30.50 14.49
C LEU A 23 8.85 -29.51 13.37
N SER A 24 8.49 -29.80 12.12
CA SER A 24 8.80 -28.88 11.01
C SER A 24 8.05 -27.54 11.13
N GLY A 25 6.79 -27.56 11.56
CA GLY A 25 5.99 -26.36 11.76
C GLY A 25 6.43 -25.50 12.94
N TRP A 26 7.01 -26.11 13.98
CA TRP A 26 7.49 -25.38 15.16
C TRP A 26 8.88 -24.76 14.99
N TRP A 27 9.76 -25.36 14.20
CA TRP A 27 11.13 -24.85 14.03
C TRP A 27 11.28 -23.94 12.79
N LEU A 28 10.54 -24.22 11.71
CA LEU A 28 10.63 -23.48 10.45
C LEU A 28 9.36 -22.66 10.16
N GLY A 29 8.40 -22.65 11.09
CA GLY A 29 7.24 -21.77 11.00
C GLY A 29 7.72 -20.32 10.87
N PRO A 30 7.27 -19.57 9.85
CA PRO A 30 7.66 -18.18 9.70
C PRO A 30 7.30 -17.45 10.99
N SER A 31 8.30 -16.93 11.70
CA SER A 31 8.07 -16.04 12.83
C SER A 31 7.25 -14.88 12.28
N PRO A 32 5.99 -14.66 12.73
CA PRO A 32 5.23 -13.53 12.25
C PRO A 32 5.97 -12.28 12.73
N VAL A 33 6.64 -11.60 11.79
CA VAL A 33 7.32 -10.35 12.07
C VAL A 33 6.23 -9.37 12.53
N ARG A 34 6.23 -9.03 13.82
CA ARG A 34 5.32 -8.07 14.47
C ARG A 34 5.64 -6.64 14.02
N ALA A 35 5.55 -6.35 12.73
CA ALA A 35 5.84 -5.03 12.19
C ALA A 35 4.83 -4.55 11.14
N GLN A 36 3.56 -4.93 11.26
CA GLN A 36 2.52 -4.37 10.38
C GLN A 36 1.43 -3.67 11.17
N LYS A 37 1.83 -2.61 11.87
CA LYS A 37 0.93 -1.48 12.10
C LYS A 37 1.17 -0.45 11.00
N THR A 38 0.80 -0.79 9.78
CA THR A 38 0.77 0.17 8.66
C THR A 38 -0.47 1.05 8.83
N ASN A 39 -0.37 2.07 9.68
CA ASN A 39 -1.34 3.17 9.73
C ASN A 39 -1.16 4.11 8.52
N GLY A 40 -0.99 3.56 7.33
CA GLY A 40 -0.66 4.31 6.13
C GLY A 40 -0.82 3.44 4.89
N VAL A 41 -1.36 4.04 3.84
CA VAL A 41 -1.30 3.49 2.49
C VAL A 41 -0.03 4.02 1.86
N ASN A 42 0.75 3.17 1.20
CA ASN A 42 1.86 3.58 0.36
C ASN A 42 1.38 3.58 -1.09
N ALA A 43 1.42 4.74 -1.75
CA ALA A 43 1.05 4.89 -3.14
C ALA A 43 1.91 5.99 -3.77
N GLU A 44 2.11 5.91 -5.08
CA GLU A 44 2.74 7.00 -5.85
C GLU A 44 1.80 8.21 -5.94
N GLU A 45 0.48 7.98 -5.90
CA GLU A 45 -0.54 9.02 -5.95
C GLU A 45 -1.81 8.61 -5.18
N PHE A 46 -2.42 9.59 -4.51
CA PHE A 46 -3.74 9.50 -3.89
C PHE A 46 -4.70 10.41 -4.62
N LEU A 47 -5.75 9.84 -5.20
CA LEU A 47 -6.81 10.58 -5.88
C LEU A 47 -8.11 10.56 -5.09
N LEU A 48 -8.70 11.74 -4.86
CA LEU A 48 -10.09 11.85 -4.43
C LEU A 48 -10.96 11.94 -5.67
N LEU A 49 -11.82 10.94 -5.91
CA LEU A 49 -12.73 10.91 -7.07
C LEU A 49 -14.14 11.37 -6.67
N ASP A 50 -14.86 11.99 -7.60
CA ASP A 50 -16.30 12.22 -7.45
C ASP A 50 -17.13 10.99 -7.87
N THR A 51 -18.45 11.11 -7.77
CA THR A 51 -19.41 10.04 -8.12
C THR A 51 -19.35 9.60 -9.59
N SER A 52 -18.74 10.40 -10.47
CA SER A 52 -18.52 10.06 -11.87
C SER A 52 -17.13 9.46 -12.14
N GLY A 53 -16.31 9.31 -11.10
CA GLY A 53 -14.93 8.84 -11.20
C GLY A 53 -13.92 9.92 -11.59
N LYS A 54 -14.32 11.20 -11.61
CA LYS A 54 -13.41 12.31 -11.95
C LYS A 54 -12.59 12.72 -10.73
N ALA A 55 -11.28 12.88 -10.90
CA ALA A 55 -10.38 13.37 -9.86
C ALA A 55 -10.70 14.81 -9.44
N ARG A 56 -10.82 15.02 -8.13
CA ARG A 56 -11.18 16.26 -7.44
C ARG A 56 -10.05 16.78 -6.57
N ALA A 57 -9.23 15.88 -6.07
CA ALA A 57 -7.97 16.21 -5.44
C ALA A 57 -6.94 15.12 -5.73
N GLY A 58 -5.67 15.48 -5.67
CA GLY A 58 -4.54 14.59 -5.88
C GLY A 58 -3.42 14.92 -4.91
N LEU A 59 -2.84 13.93 -4.24
CA LEU A 59 -1.57 14.04 -3.53
C LEU A 59 -0.60 13.05 -4.16
N GLY A 60 0.51 13.52 -4.72
CA GLY A 60 1.46 12.66 -5.38
C GLY A 60 2.71 13.41 -5.84
N LEU A 61 3.52 12.71 -6.62
CA LEU A 61 4.69 13.27 -7.27
C LEU A 61 4.35 13.69 -8.70
N ASP A 62 4.90 14.82 -9.13
CA ASP A 62 4.84 15.22 -10.53
C ASP A 62 5.91 14.51 -11.38
N LYS A 63 6.01 14.86 -12.66
CA LYS A 63 6.98 14.28 -13.60
C LYS A 63 8.46 14.53 -13.22
N ASN A 64 8.74 15.51 -12.39
CA ASN A 64 10.06 15.85 -11.90
C ASN A 64 10.35 15.21 -10.53
N GLY A 65 9.36 14.52 -9.94
CA GLY A 65 9.45 13.96 -8.59
C GLY A 65 9.12 14.97 -7.49
N GLU A 66 8.58 16.13 -7.83
CA GLU A 66 8.19 17.17 -6.88
C GLU A 66 6.82 16.83 -6.26
N VAL A 67 6.68 17.05 -4.95
CA VAL A 67 5.45 16.70 -4.23
C VAL A 67 4.39 17.78 -4.42
N GLY A 68 3.15 17.37 -4.71
CA GLY A 68 2.05 18.29 -4.89
C GLY A 68 0.74 17.82 -4.27
N LEU A 69 0.00 18.75 -3.66
CA LEU A 69 -1.41 18.59 -3.33
C LEU A 69 -2.23 19.50 -4.23
N VAL A 70 -3.15 18.93 -4.99
CA VAL A 70 -4.04 19.66 -5.91
C VAL A 70 -5.47 19.48 -5.48
N LEU A 71 -6.27 20.54 -5.47
CA LEU A 71 -7.73 20.51 -5.33
C LEU A 71 -8.35 21.22 -6.53
N THR A 72 -9.42 20.64 -7.08
CA THR A 72 -10.14 21.17 -8.24
C THR A 72 -11.60 21.43 -7.89
N SER A 73 -12.11 22.64 -8.16
CA SER A 73 -13.50 23.06 -7.89
C SER A 73 -14.52 22.28 -8.71
N ARG A 74 -15.75 22.05 -8.20
CA ARG A 74 -16.76 21.10 -8.78
C ARG A 74 -16.89 21.16 -10.30
N ASP A 75 -16.93 22.36 -10.83
CA ASP A 75 -17.03 22.71 -12.26
C ASP A 75 -15.72 22.59 -13.05
N GLY A 76 -14.57 22.50 -12.39
CA GLY A 76 -13.23 22.50 -12.99
C GLY A 76 -12.66 23.90 -13.22
N SER A 77 -13.38 24.96 -12.83
CA SER A 77 -13.01 26.34 -13.14
C SER A 77 -11.82 26.85 -12.34
N ARG A 78 -11.53 26.23 -11.19
CA ARG A 78 -10.46 26.63 -10.28
C ARG A 78 -9.65 25.44 -9.81
N LYS A 79 -8.35 25.67 -9.66
CA LYS A 79 -7.40 24.73 -9.10
C LYS A 79 -6.60 25.40 -7.99
N LEU A 80 -6.59 24.80 -6.80
CA LEU A 80 -5.69 25.16 -5.72
C LEU A 80 -4.56 24.13 -5.70
N ALA A 81 -3.32 24.58 -5.80
CA ALA A 81 -2.13 23.74 -5.74
C ALA A 81 -1.29 24.15 -4.54
N LEU A 82 -0.75 23.16 -3.84
CA LEU A 82 0.27 23.30 -2.82
C LEU A 82 1.48 22.45 -3.25
N SER A 83 2.63 23.09 -3.47
CA SER A 83 3.87 22.39 -3.83
C SER A 83 5.05 23.15 -3.22
N PRO A 84 5.81 22.55 -2.29
CA PRO A 84 6.95 23.22 -1.66
C PRO A 84 8.10 23.51 -2.63
N ASP A 85 8.12 22.82 -3.78
CA ASP A 85 9.19 22.90 -4.78
C ASP A 85 8.87 23.94 -5.90
N ASP A 86 7.61 24.40 -6.00
CA ASP A 86 7.20 25.44 -6.95
C ASP A 86 7.62 26.84 -6.44
N ARG A 87 7.77 27.80 -7.36
CA ARG A 87 8.06 29.21 -7.03
C ARG A 87 7.02 29.80 -6.08
N PHE A 88 5.77 29.35 -6.17
CA PHE A 88 4.70 29.71 -5.26
C PHE A 88 4.25 28.45 -4.54
N ALA A 89 4.53 28.35 -3.24
CA ALA A 89 4.16 27.17 -2.48
C ALA A 89 2.65 26.94 -2.45
N VAL A 90 1.86 28.00 -2.58
CA VAL A 90 0.40 27.91 -2.72
C VAL A 90 -0.06 28.75 -3.91
N LYS A 91 -0.90 28.17 -4.77
CA LYS A 91 -1.37 28.82 -5.99
C LYS A 91 -2.83 28.50 -6.27
N LEU A 92 -3.66 29.52 -6.45
CA LEU A 92 -5.01 29.41 -6.99
C LEU A 92 -4.97 29.84 -8.45
N SER A 93 -5.32 28.95 -9.37
CA SER A 93 -5.41 29.24 -10.80
C SER A 93 -6.80 28.98 -11.35
N ASP A 94 -7.14 29.65 -12.46
CA ASP A 94 -8.32 29.30 -13.25
C ASP A 94 -8.05 28.08 -14.16
N GLN A 95 -9.07 27.67 -14.91
CA GLN A 95 -9.01 26.57 -15.88
C GLN A 95 -8.03 26.79 -17.04
N ASN A 96 -7.64 28.04 -17.33
CA ASN A 96 -6.67 28.39 -18.36
C ASN A 96 -5.23 28.42 -17.79
N GLY A 97 -5.06 28.11 -16.51
CA GLY A 97 -3.78 28.17 -15.82
C GLY A 97 -3.36 29.58 -15.40
N ARG A 98 -4.23 30.59 -15.54
CA ARG A 98 -3.94 31.94 -15.06
C ARG A 98 -3.95 31.92 -13.54
N VAL A 99 -2.87 32.42 -12.93
CA VAL A 99 -2.79 32.59 -11.48
C VAL A 99 -3.72 33.71 -11.04
N LEU A 100 -4.70 33.36 -10.22
CA LEU A 100 -5.64 34.28 -9.60
C LEU A 100 -5.10 34.80 -8.27
N TRP A 101 -4.37 33.96 -7.54
CA TRP A 101 -3.72 34.28 -6.28
C TRP A 101 -2.57 33.30 -6.01
N SER A 102 -1.54 33.75 -5.30
CA SER A 102 -0.41 32.91 -4.88
C SER A 102 0.20 33.38 -3.57
N ALA A 103 0.80 32.46 -2.83
CA ALA A 103 1.63 32.72 -1.66
C ALA A 103 2.96 31.94 -1.74
N PRO A 104 4.03 32.49 -1.13
CA PRO A 104 5.30 31.79 -0.98
C PRO A 104 5.19 30.62 -0.01
#